data_AF-A8NE33-F1
#
_entry.id   AF-A8NE33-F1
#
_cell.length_a   1.000
_cell.length_b   1.000
_cell.length_c   1.000
_cell.angle_alpha   90.00
_cell.angle_beta   90.00
_cell.angle_gamma   90.00
#
_symmetry.space_group_name_H-M   'P 1'
#
loop_
_entity.id
_entity.type
_entity.pdbx_description
1 polymer ?
#
loop_
_entity_poly.entity_id
_entity_poly.type
_entity_poly.pdbx_seq_one_letter_code
_entity_poly.pdbx_strand_id
1 'polypeptide(L)'
;MAGKPLPVVAAGFAGVNAGMTAATFFGLREFIVSPLLVHNAPWRQYAVRRKERGIPKPGDSVTLEESSVADIRSNKLLDTGISGAVTGGLMRGWKSGRKAIIPGALLASTIALGIQYGFNYAAASRIKNLAEERTAPPPAPPTPEQLAEEKLSWHVRLGNRIVRAFGVEPISDEEFLRRLRTARNKYELRIKELEKEIAEEEATKSVESHSS
;
A
#
# COMPACT_ATOMS: atom_id res chain seq x y z
N MET A 1 23.35 8.10 -43.80
CA MET A 1 21.92 8.16 -43.42
C MET A 1 21.71 7.17 -42.28
N ALA A 2 21.47 7.62 -41.06
CA ALA A 2 21.20 6.73 -39.92
C ALA A 2 19.73 6.28 -39.97
N GLY A 3 19.48 4.98 -40.14
CA GLY A 3 18.13 4.41 -40.13
C GLY A 3 17.48 4.64 -38.76
N LYS A 4 16.25 5.15 -38.74
CA LYS A 4 15.50 5.34 -37.49
C LYS A 4 15.26 3.97 -36.85
N PRO A 5 15.59 3.76 -35.57
CA PRO A 5 15.31 2.49 -34.90
C PRO A 5 13.80 2.23 -34.90
N LEU A 6 13.41 0.97 -35.15
CA LEU A 6 12.03 0.52 -35.12
C LEU A 6 11.44 0.79 -33.71
N PRO A 7 10.30 1.50 -33.60
CA PRO A 7 9.71 1.89 -32.32
C PRO A 7 9.44 0.70 -31.38
N VAL A 8 9.21 -0.49 -31.94
CA VAL A 8 9.01 -1.75 -31.21
C VAL A 8 10.27 -2.14 -30.40
N VAL A 9 11.45 -1.97 -30.97
CA VAL A 9 12.72 -2.32 -30.30
C VAL A 9 12.96 -1.39 -29.12
N ALA A 10 12.71 -0.08 -29.29
CA ALA A 10 12.82 0.88 -28.20
C ALA A 10 11.82 0.60 -27.06
N ALA A 11 10.58 0.22 -27.39
CA ALA A 11 9.57 -0.17 -26.41
C ALA A 11 9.98 -1.43 -25.63
N GLY A 12 10.56 -2.43 -26.30
CA GLY A 12 11.07 -3.64 -25.67
C GLY A 12 12.16 -3.36 -24.62
N PHE A 13 13.18 -2.57 -24.98
CA PHE A 13 14.23 -2.17 -24.05
C PHE A 13 13.70 -1.34 -22.88
N ALA A 14 12.75 -0.43 -23.14
CA ALA A 14 12.11 0.34 -22.08
C ALA A 14 11.36 -0.57 -21.09
N GLY A 15 10.62 -1.56 -21.60
CA GLY A 15 9.91 -2.55 -20.79
C GLY A 15 10.84 -3.38 -19.90
N VAL A 16 11.94 -3.90 -20.46
CA VAL A 16 12.93 -4.67 -19.69
C VAL A 16 13.58 -3.82 -18.60
N ASN A 17 14.01 -2.60 -18.93
CA ASN A 17 14.60 -1.69 -17.95
C ASN A 17 13.61 -1.33 -16.84
N ALA A 18 12.35 -1.07 -17.18
CA ALA A 18 11.29 -0.82 -16.22
C ALA A 18 11.02 -2.04 -15.33
N GLY A 19 10.96 -3.24 -15.92
CA GLY A 19 10.76 -4.50 -15.21
C GLY A 19 11.89 -4.77 -14.19
N MET A 20 13.15 -4.62 -14.61
CA MET A 20 14.30 -4.76 -13.71
C MET A 20 14.29 -3.72 -12.58
N THR A 21 13.95 -2.46 -12.91
CA THR A 21 13.84 -1.38 -11.93
C THR A 21 12.76 -1.70 -10.89
N ALA A 22 11.59 -2.12 -11.35
CA ALA A 22 10.47 -2.48 -10.50
C ALA A 22 10.80 -3.70 -9.64
N ALA A 23 11.39 -4.75 -10.21
CA ALA A 23 11.82 -5.94 -9.47
C ALA A 23 12.83 -5.60 -8.38
N THR A 24 13.80 -4.73 -8.67
CA THR A 24 14.78 -4.24 -7.69
C THR A 24 14.08 -3.46 -6.57
N PHE A 25 13.21 -2.51 -6.94
CA PHE A 25 12.47 -1.68 -5.97
C PHE A 25 11.56 -2.51 -5.06
N PHE A 26 10.73 -3.39 -5.63
CA PHE A 26 9.81 -4.21 -4.85
C PHE A 26 10.56 -5.29 -4.06
N GLY A 27 11.61 -5.87 -4.61
CA GLY A 27 12.46 -6.83 -3.92
C GLY A 27 13.14 -6.21 -2.70
N LEU A 28 13.81 -5.06 -2.86
CA LEU A 28 14.42 -4.33 -1.75
C LEU A 28 13.37 -3.93 -0.70
N ARG A 29 12.21 -3.45 -1.13
CA ARG A 29 11.13 -3.04 -0.24
C ARG A 29 10.63 -4.22 0.61
N GLU A 30 10.32 -5.35 0.00
CA GLU A 30 9.65 -6.45 0.69
C GLU A 30 10.62 -7.34 1.49
N PHE A 31 11.82 -7.57 0.98
CA PHE A 31 12.77 -8.52 1.58
C PHE A 31 13.82 -7.89 2.48
N ILE A 32 14.10 -6.58 2.32
CA ILE A 32 15.14 -5.91 3.12
C ILE A 32 14.53 -4.82 3.98
N VAL A 33 13.92 -3.81 3.36
CA VAL A 33 13.48 -2.59 4.04
C VAL A 33 12.32 -2.88 5.00
N SER A 34 11.27 -3.57 4.52
CA SER A 34 10.08 -3.80 5.34
C SER A 34 10.38 -4.66 6.57
N PRO A 35 11.11 -5.79 6.48
CA PRO A 35 11.49 -6.57 7.67
C PRO A 35 12.35 -5.75 8.63
N LEU A 36 13.34 -5.00 8.13
CA LEU A 36 14.20 -4.17 8.98
C LEU A 36 13.40 -3.10 9.73
N LEU A 37 12.45 -2.43 9.07
CA LEU A 37 11.61 -1.43 9.73
C LEU A 37 10.61 -2.08 10.69
N VAL A 38 10.00 -3.20 10.33
CA VAL A 38 9.11 -3.95 11.24
C VAL A 38 9.86 -4.36 12.50
N HIS A 39 11.11 -4.84 12.38
CA HIS A 39 11.89 -5.23 13.55
C HIS A 39 12.41 -4.04 14.36
N ASN A 40 12.91 -2.97 13.74
CA ASN A 40 13.65 -1.93 14.48
C ASN A 40 12.85 -0.67 14.78
N ALA A 41 11.80 -0.38 14.02
CA ALA A 41 11.15 0.92 14.08
C ALA A 41 10.07 0.97 15.19
N PRO A 42 10.08 2.00 16.05
CA PRO A 42 9.14 2.08 17.18
C PRO A 42 7.76 2.64 16.81
N TRP A 43 7.53 3.05 15.55
CA TRP A 43 6.26 3.68 15.17
C TRP A 43 5.06 2.70 15.20
N ARG A 44 3.87 3.23 15.52
CA ARG A 44 2.61 2.49 15.63
C ARG A 44 2.33 1.58 14.42
N GLN A 45 2.55 2.07 13.20
CA GLN A 45 2.34 1.28 11.98
C GLN A 45 3.18 -0.01 11.93
N TYR A 46 4.39 0.01 12.48
CA TYR A 46 5.27 -1.17 12.53
C TYR A 46 4.96 -2.05 13.72
N ALA A 47 4.51 -1.48 14.84
CA ALA A 47 3.98 -2.24 15.98
C ALA A 47 2.76 -3.09 15.58
N VAL A 48 1.82 -2.51 14.80
CA VAL A 48 0.68 -3.25 14.24
C VAL A 48 1.18 -4.40 13.36
N ARG A 49 2.10 -4.15 12.43
CA ARG A 49 2.64 -5.20 11.56
C ARG A 49 3.45 -6.27 12.29
N ARG A 50 4.14 -5.91 13.37
CA ARG A 50 4.81 -6.87 14.26
C ARG A 50 3.80 -7.80 14.90
N LYS A 51 2.71 -7.23 15.43
CA LYS A 51 1.59 -7.99 15.99
C LYS A 51 0.95 -8.92 14.97
N GLU A 52 0.68 -8.43 13.76
CA GLU A 52 0.15 -9.23 12.64
C GLU A 52 1.06 -10.40 12.25
N ARG A 53 2.37 -10.26 12.44
CA ARG A 53 3.37 -11.30 12.15
C ARG A 53 3.68 -12.21 13.35
N GLY A 54 3.03 -12.03 14.50
CA GLY A 54 3.29 -12.81 15.70
C GLY A 54 4.65 -12.52 16.36
N ILE A 55 5.21 -11.32 16.15
CA ILE A 55 6.50 -10.90 16.71
C ILE A 55 6.30 -9.67 17.63
N PRO A 56 5.44 -9.74 18.66
CA PRO A 56 5.21 -8.60 19.55
C PRO A 56 6.48 -8.24 20.31
N LYS A 57 6.77 -6.94 20.43
CA LYS A 57 7.87 -6.46 21.30
C LYS A 57 7.34 -5.97 22.65
N PRO A 58 8.11 -6.15 23.75
CA PRO A 58 7.79 -5.53 25.03
C PRO A 58 7.63 -4.02 24.84
N GLY A 59 6.47 -3.47 25.24
CA GLY A 59 6.12 -2.06 25.05
C GLY A 59 5.22 -1.76 23.84
N ASP A 60 4.88 -2.75 23.01
CA ASP A 60 3.86 -2.60 21.97
C ASP A 60 2.45 -2.61 22.60
N SER A 61 2.06 -1.52 23.27
CA SER A 61 0.70 -1.34 23.82
C SER A 61 -0.29 -0.86 22.76
N VAL A 62 -0.40 -1.59 21.65
CA VAL A 62 -1.33 -1.23 20.57
C VAL A 62 -2.65 -2.00 20.77
N THR A 63 -3.63 -1.29 21.31
CA THR A 63 -5.04 -1.67 21.21
C THR A 63 -5.46 -1.61 19.75
N LEU A 64 -6.06 -2.69 19.26
CA LEU A 64 -6.43 -2.86 17.84
C LEU A 64 -7.60 -1.96 17.42
N GLU A 65 -8.19 -1.18 18.33
CA GLU A 65 -9.56 -0.71 18.16
C GLU A 65 -9.77 0.41 17.14
N GLU A 66 -8.78 1.23 16.78
CA GLU A 66 -8.99 2.21 15.71
C GLU A 66 -7.73 2.40 14.89
N SER A 67 -7.68 1.71 13.74
CA SER A 67 -6.80 2.12 12.65
C SER A 67 -7.26 3.51 12.20
N SER A 68 -6.52 4.54 12.60
CA SER A 68 -6.85 5.90 12.24
C SER A 68 -6.75 6.06 10.72
N VAL A 69 -7.61 6.91 10.13
CA VAL A 69 -7.47 7.30 8.72
C VAL A 69 -6.08 7.85 8.42
N ALA A 70 -5.42 8.45 9.43
CA ALA A 70 -4.03 8.89 9.35
C ALA A 70 -3.04 7.73 9.14
N ASP A 71 -3.28 6.57 9.75
CA ASP A 71 -2.44 5.37 9.60
C ASP A 71 -2.57 4.81 8.17
N ILE A 72 -3.78 4.85 7.61
CA ILE A 72 -4.02 4.43 6.22
C ILE A 72 -3.24 5.33 5.24
N ARG A 73 -3.23 6.64 5.47
CA ARG A 73 -2.51 7.60 4.60
C ARG A 73 -1.00 7.37 4.62
N SER A 74 -0.45 7.03 5.78
CA SER A 74 0.99 6.85 5.96
C SER A 74 1.50 5.43 5.68
N ASN A 75 0.58 4.50 5.39
CA ASN A 75 0.90 3.08 5.25
C ASN A 75 1.98 2.81 4.19
N LYS A 76 3.10 2.21 4.65
CA LYS A 76 4.28 1.84 3.84
C LYS A 76 4.98 3.02 3.14
N LEU A 77 4.73 4.28 3.53
CA LEU A 77 5.41 5.43 2.91
C LEU A 77 6.92 5.36 3.13
N LEU A 78 7.37 5.10 4.35
CA LEU A 78 8.79 5.03 4.68
C LEU A 78 9.48 3.87 3.95
N ASP A 79 8.84 2.68 3.90
CA ASP A 79 9.35 1.51 3.18
C ASP A 79 9.58 1.84 1.70
N THR A 80 8.61 2.52 1.09
CA THR A 80 8.65 2.99 -0.30
C THR A 80 9.76 4.02 -0.51
N GLY A 81 9.87 5.01 0.38
CA GLY A 81 10.88 6.07 0.27
C GLY A 81 12.30 5.52 0.35
N ILE A 82 12.57 4.68 1.36
CA ILE A 82 13.89 4.06 1.54
C ILE A 82 14.22 3.13 0.36
N SER A 83 13.28 2.28 -0.07
CA SER A 83 13.53 1.41 -1.23
C SER A 83 13.76 2.22 -2.51
N GLY A 84 12.99 3.30 -2.70
CA GLY A 84 13.16 4.23 -3.82
C GLY A 84 14.53 4.90 -3.81
N ALA A 85 14.97 5.37 -2.65
CA ALA A 85 16.29 5.96 -2.46
C ALA A 85 17.41 4.97 -2.81
N VAL A 86 17.36 3.75 -2.27
CA VAL A 86 18.38 2.72 -2.54
C VAL A 86 18.38 2.34 -4.01
N THR A 87 17.20 2.08 -4.60
CA THR A 87 17.08 1.67 -6.01
C THR A 87 17.58 2.76 -6.95
N GLY A 88 17.12 4.01 -6.76
CA GLY A 88 17.55 5.15 -7.58
C GLY A 88 19.03 5.47 -7.43
N GLY A 89 19.56 5.37 -6.20
CA GLY A 89 20.97 5.54 -5.93
C GLY A 89 21.84 4.49 -6.61
N LEU A 90 21.45 3.21 -6.53
CA LEU A 90 22.15 2.11 -7.19
C LEU A 90 22.12 2.24 -8.71
N MET A 91 20.95 2.44 -9.30
CA MET A 91 20.81 2.54 -10.76
C MET A 91 21.55 3.75 -11.33
N ARG A 92 21.40 4.92 -10.70
CA ARG A 92 22.07 6.15 -11.15
C ARG A 92 23.58 6.07 -10.89
N GLY A 93 23.99 5.50 -9.77
CA GLY A 93 25.39 5.28 -9.42
C GLY A 93 26.10 4.33 -10.38
N TRP A 94 25.43 3.25 -10.78
CA TRP A 94 26.00 2.29 -11.72
C TRP A 94 26.20 2.90 -13.12
N LYS A 95 25.23 3.67 -13.62
CA LYS A 95 25.30 4.26 -14.97
C LYS A 95 26.17 5.53 -15.04
N SER A 96 26.18 6.35 -13.99
CA SER A 96 26.74 7.71 -14.02
C SER A 96 27.81 7.97 -12.94
N GLY A 97 28.22 6.93 -12.21
CA GLY A 97 29.27 6.99 -11.19
C GLY A 97 28.81 7.50 -9.83
N ARG A 98 29.73 7.48 -8.86
CA ARG A 98 29.45 7.73 -7.42
C ARG A 98 28.78 9.08 -7.14
N LYS A 99 29.17 10.13 -7.87
CA LYS A 99 28.60 11.48 -7.71
C LYS A 99 27.10 11.54 -8.02
N ALA A 100 26.58 10.58 -8.79
CA ALA A 100 25.18 10.54 -9.20
C ALA A 100 24.28 9.73 -8.25
N ILE A 101 24.85 9.04 -7.24
CA ILE A 101 24.09 8.22 -6.28
C ILE A 101 23.09 9.07 -5.51
N ILE A 102 23.57 10.14 -4.87
CA ILE A 102 22.74 11.01 -4.01
C ILE A 102 21.56 11.64 -4.77
N PRO A 103 21.77 12.34 -5.92
CA PRO A 103 20.65 12.90 -6.66
C PRO A 103 19.71 11.82 -7.22
N GLY A 104 20.24 10.65 -7.61
CA GLY A 104 19.42 9.52 -8.03
C GLY A 104 18.52 8.99 -6.92
N ALA A 105 19.07 8.86 -5.71
CA ALA A 105 18.33 8.43 -4.53
C ALA A 105 17.21 9.41 -4.16
N LEU A 106 17.51 10.72 -4.10
CA LEU A 106 16.53 11.74 -3.76
C LEU A 106 15.38 11.80 -4.77
N LEU A 107 15.70 11.76 -6.07
CA LEU A 107 14.70 11.81 -7.13
C LEU A 107 13.78 10.59 -7.07
N ALA A 108 14.35 9.38 -7.02
CA ALA A 108 13.59 8.15 -6.99
C ALA A 108 12.74 8.02 -5.71
N SER A 109 13.29 8.39 -4.56
CA SER A 109 12.54 8.44 -3.29
C SER A 109 11.36 9.39 -3.38
N THR A 110 11.57 10.61 -3.91
CA THR A 110 10.50 11.62 -4.04
C THR A 110 9.38 11.13 -4.93
N ILE A 111 9.71 10.56 -6.11
CA ILE A 111 8.72 10.01 -7.03
C ILE A 111 7.96 8.86 -6.37
N ALA A 112 8.67 7.92 -5.74
CA ALA A 112 8.07 6.75 -5.12
C ALA A 112 7.12 7.15 -3.97
N LEU A 113 7.54 8.10 -3.12
CA LEU A 113 6.70 8.67 -2.05
C LEU A 113 5.47 9.36 -2.60
N GLY A 114 5.61 10.18 -3.65
CA GLY A 114 4.48 10.86 -4.28
C GLY A 114 3.44 9.89 -4.83
N ILE A 115 3.88 8.84 -5.54
CA ILE A 115 3.00 7.79 -6.06
C ILE A 115 2.31 7.05 -4.91
N GLN A 116 3.07 6.57 -3.91
CA GLN A 116 2.51 5.82 -2.78
C GLN A 116 1.53 6.67 -1.96
N TYR A 117 1.86 7.94 -1.71
CA TYR A 117 0.97 8.88 -1.02
C TYR A 117 -0.32 9.09 -1.80
N GLY A 118 -0.24 9.28 -3.13
CA GLY A 118 -1.42 9.39 -4.00
C GLY A 118 -2.33 8.18 -3.91
N PHE A 119 -1.75 6.96 -3.97
CA PHE A 119 -2.53 5.72 -3.80
C PHE A 119 -3.18 5.62 -2.41
N ASN A 120 -2.43 5.91 -1.35
CA ASN A 120 -2.96 5.85 0.01
C ASN A 120 -4.07 6.89 0.24
N TYR A 121 -3.91 8.09 -0.32
CA TYR A 121 -4.89 9.16 -0.26
C TYR A 121 -6.18 8.79 -1.00
N ALA A 122 -6.07 8.21 -2.20
CA ALA A 122 -7.22 7.75 -2.98
C ALA A 122 -7.97 6.63 -2.23
N ALA A 123 -7.25 5.68 -1.63
CA ALA A 123 -7.86 4.62 -0.83
C ALA A 123 -8.59 5.18 0.41
N ALA A 124 -7.94 6.09 1.15
CA ALA A 124 -8.54 6.72 2.32
C ALA A 124 -9.79 7.55 1.96
N SER A 125 -9.74 8.29 0.85
CA SER A 125 -10.88 9.08 0.37
C SER A 125 -12.06 8.19 -0.01
N ARG A 126 -11.82 7.06 -0.67
CA ARG A 126 -12.89 6.11 -1.02
C ARG A 126 -13.56 5.51 0.21
N ILE A 127 -12.78 5.11 1.22
CA ILE A 127 -13.32 4.59 2.49
C ILE A 127 -14.19 5.65 3.17
N LYS A 128 -13.74 6.90 3.18
CA LYS A 128 -14.50 8.01 3.76
C LYS A 128 -15.84 8.22 3.04
N ASN A 129 -15.82 8.29 1.71
CA ASN A 129 -17.05 8.46 0.92
C ASN A 129 -18.04 7.31 1.15
N LEU A 130 -17.55 6.06 1.19
CA LEU A 130 -18.40 4.89 1.47
C LEU A 130 -18.96 4.87 2.89
N ALA A 131 -18.21 5.40 3.87
CA ALA A 131 -18.70 5.53 5.24
C ALA A 131 -19.82 6.58 5.33
N GLU A 132 -19.62 7.74 4.67
CA GLU A 132 -20.63 8.81 4.60
C GLU A 132 -21.91 8.33 3.90
N GLU A 133 -21.81 7.60 2.79
CA GLU A 133 -22.96 7.05 2.07
C GLU A 133 -23.79 6.06 2.92
N ARG A 134 -23.13 5.30 3.81
CA ARG A 134 -23.82 4.37 4.72
C ARG A 134 -24.49 5.05 5.91
N THR A 135 -23.96 6.18 6.35
CA THR A 135 -24.52 6.94 7.48
C THR A 135 -25.55 7.96 7.01
N ALA A 136 -25.51 8.36 5.75
CA ALA A 136 -26.49 9.26 5.16
C ALA A 136 -27.91 8.62 5.16
N PRO A 137 -28.96 9.38 5.50
CA PRO A 137 -30.33 8.94 5.26
C PRO A 137 -30.55 8.65 3.77
N PRO A 138 -31.51 7.77 3.40
CA PRO A 138 -31.73 7.36 2.01
C PRO A 138 -31.87 8.60 1.10
N PRO A 139 -31.15 8.64 -0.03
CA PRO A 139 -31.09 9.84 -0.86
C PRO A 139 -32.47 10.20 -1.38
N ALA A 140 -32.88 11.46 -1.16
CA ALA A 140 -34.02 12.04 -1.86
C ALA A 140 -33.76 11.99 -3.38
N PRO A 141 -34.81 11.87 -4.22
CA PRO A 141 -34.64 11.79 -5.67
C PRO A 141 -33.81 12.99 -6.19
N PRO A 142 -32.82 12.75 -7.08
CA PRO A 142 -31.86 13.77 -7.48
C PRO A 142 -32.57 14.94 -8.16
N THR A 143 -32.23 16.16 -7.73
CA THR A 143 -32.76 17.38 -8.33
C THR A 143 -31.97 17.67 -9.63
N PRO A 144 -32.57 18.18 -10.71
CA PRO A 144 -31.89 18.40 -12.01
C PRO A 144 -30.59 19.23 -11.94
N GLU A 145 -30.44 20.07 -10.91
CA GLU A 145 -29.25 20.88 -10.66
C GLU A 145 -28.03 20.06 -10.19
N GLN A 146 -28.25 18.96 -9.46
CA GLN A 146 -27.16 18.08 -8.96
C GLN A 146 -26.50 17.26 -10.08
N LEU A 147 -27.24 16.97 -11.15
CA LEU A 147 -26.74 16.33 -12.37
C LEU A 147 -25.82 17.25 -13.20
N ALA A 148 -25.85 18.56 -12.96
CA ALA A 148 -25.02 19.53 -13.66
C ALA A 148 -23.65 19.75 -13.00
N GLU A 149 -23.57 19.71 -11.67
CA GLU A 149 -22.31 19.90 -10.92
C GLU A 149 -21.37 18.69 -10.97
N GLU A 150 -21.89 17.47 -11.14
CA GLU A 150 -21.09 16.23 -11.26
C GLU A 150 -20.09 16.28 -12.44
N LYS A 151 -20.36 17.13 -13.45
CA LYS A 151 -19.52 17.30 -14.63
C LYS A 151 -18.23 18.11 -14.40
N LEU A 152 -18.05 18.74 -13.22
CA LEU A 152 -16.93 19.67 -12.98
C LEU A 152 -15.71 19.07 -12.26
N SER A 153 -15.68 17.77 -11.94
CA SER A 153 -14.53 17.16 -11.24
C SER A 153 -13.37 16.84 -12.21
N TRP A 154 -12.74 17.88 -12.74
CA TRP A 154 -11.61 17.76 -13.66
C TRP A 154 -10.45 16.90 -13.10
N HIS A 155 -10.27 16.87 -11.77
CA HIS A 155 -9.30 16.03 -11.08
C HIS A 155 -9.56 14.52 -11.25
N VAL A 156 -10.83 14.10 -11.18
CA VAL A 156 -11.24 12.70 -11.41
C VAL A 156 -10.99 12.32 -12.87
N ARG A 157 -11.20 13.26 -13.78
CA ARG A 157 -10.99 13.07 -15.23
C ARG A 157 -9.51 12.92 -15.59
N LEU A 158 -8.61 13.66 -14.93
CA LEU A 158 -7.16 13.55 -15.16
C LEU A 158 -6.60 12.25 -14.59
N GLY A 159 -6.99 11.88 -13.36
CA GLY A 159 -6.62 10.61 -12.75
C GLY A 159 -7.06 9.41 -13.59
N ASN A 160 -8.31 9.41 -14.05
CA ASN A 160 -8.83 8.34 -14.91
C ASN A 160 -8.10 8.22 -16.25
N ARG A 161 -7.59 9.32 -16.83
CA ARG A 161 -6.78 9.28 -18.05
C ARG A 161 -5.42 8.64 -17.81
N ILE A 162 -4.76 8.96 -16.70
CA ILE A 162 -3.47 8.38 -16.35
C ILE A 162 -3.63 6.88 -16.08
N VAL A 163 -4.62 6.50 -15.26
CA VAL A 163 -4.90 5.10 -14.92
C VAL A 163 -5.22 4.27 -16.16
N ARG A 164 -6.04 4.80 -17.09
CA ARG A 164 -6.31 4.15 -18.38
C ARG A 164 -5.09 4.08 -19.30
N ALA A 165 -4.23 5.09 -19.30
CA ALA A 165 -2.98 5.06 -20.08
C ALA A 165 -2.03 3.95 -19.61
N PHE A 166 -2.11 3.55 -18.34
CA PHE A 166 -1.40 2.39 -17.79
C PHE A 166 -2.14 1.06 -17.96
N GLY A 167 -3.26 1.04 -18.70
CA GLY A 167 -4.07 -0.16 -18.94
C GLY A 167 -4.76 -0.70 -17.69
N VAL A 168 -4.80 0.08 -16.61
CA VAL A 168 -5.51 -0.29 -15.39
C VAL A 168 -6.95 0.16 -15.53
N GLU A 169 -7.88 -0.79 -15.44
CA GLU A 169 -9.30 -0.47 -15.43
C GLU A 169 -9.70 -0.01 -14.01
N PRO A 170 -10.46 1.10 -13.86
CA PRO A 170 -10.91 1.54 -12.56
C PRO A 170 -11.82 0.48 -11.94
N ILE A 171 -11.46 0.01 -10.74
CA ILE A 171 -12.24 -0.97 -9.97
C ILE A 171 -13.59 -0.35 -9.60
N SER A 172 -14.70 -0.97 -10.02
CA SER A 172 -16.05 -0.52 -9.66
C SER A 172 -16.27 -0.55 -8.15
N ASP A 173 -17.18 0.28 -7.63
CA ASP A 173 -17.48 0.31 -6.18
C ASP A 173 -17.97 -1.04 -5.66
N GLU A 174 -18.76 -1.77 -6.45
CA GLU A 174 -19.18 -3.13 -6.11
C GLU A 174 -18.00 -4.10 -6.04
N GLU A 175 -17.07 -4.05 -6.99
CA GLU A 175 -15.90 -4.93 -6.97
C GLU A 175 -14.97 -4.58 -5.81
N PHE A 176 -14.81 -3.29 -5.50
CA PHE A 176 -14.03 -2.86 -4.34
C PHE A 176 -14.67 -3.31 -3.03
N LEU A 177 -15.98 -3.14 -2.87
CA LEU A 177 -16.74 -3.63 -1.72
C LEU A 177 -16.64 -5.15 -1.61
N ARG A 178 -16.68 -5.88 -2.73
CA ARG A 178 -16.46 -7.33 -2.77
C ARG A 178 -15.06 -7.68 -2.28
N ARG A 179 -14.01 -6.99 -2.74
CA ARG A 179 -12.64 -7.18 -2.26
C ARG A 179 -12.50 -6.88 -0.77
N LEU A 180 -13.14 -5.81 -0.27
CA LEU A 180 -13.15 -5.49 1.15
C LEU A 180 -13.86 -6.55 1.98
N ARG A 181 -15.01 -7.08 1.52
CA ARG A 181 -15.71 -8.19 2.19
C ARG A 181 -14.86 -9.47 2.20
N THR A 182 -14.22 -9.80 1.08
CA THR A 182 -13.31 -10.95 1.01
C THR A 182 -12.13 -10.79 1.96
N ALA A 183 -11.53 -9.59 2.02
CA ALA A 183 -10.46 -9.29 2.96
C ALA A 183 -10.94 -9.42 4.41
N ARG A 184 -12.12 -8.86 4.73
CA ARG A 184 -12.74 -8.96 6.05
C ARG A 184 -12.98 -10.41 6.46
N ASN A 185 -13.58 -11.21 5.60
CA ASN A 185 -13.83 -12.63 5.86
C ASN A 185 -12.53 -13.41 6.07
N LYS A 186 -11.47 -13.10 5.29
CA LYS A 186 -10.15 -13.70 5.49
C LYS A 186 -9.58 -13.38 6.87
N TYR A 187 -9.72 -12.14 7.34
CA TYR A 187 -9.26 -11.76 8.67
C TYR A 187 -10.12 -12.37 9.78
N GLU A 188 -11.44 -12.46 9.62
CA GLU A 188 -12.32 -13.15 10.57
C GLU A 188 -11.97 -14.62 10.73
N LEU A 189 -11.67 -15.32 9.63
CA LEU A 189 -11.18 -16.70 9.68
C LEU A 189 -9.87 -16.81 10.45
N ARG A 190 -8.92 -15.90 10.17
CA ARG A 190 -7.64 -15.89 10.88
C ARG A 190 -7.78 -15.61 12.37
N ILE A 191 -8.72 -14.73 12.75
CA ILE A 191 -9.02 -14.46 14.17
C ILE A 191 -9.55 -15.73 14.85
N LYS A 192 -10.51 -16.43 14.22
CA LYS A 192 -11.04 -17.69 14.78
C LYS A 192 -9.99 -18.79 14.93
N GLU A 193 -9.05 -18.89 13.98
CA GLU A 193 -7.91 -19.80 14.10
C GLU A 193 -7.04 -19.44 15.30
N LEU A 194 -6.68 -18.17 15.45
CA LEU A 194 -5.87 -17.69 16.58
C LEU A 194 -6.59 -17.86 17.93
N GLU A 195 -7.90 -17.61 17.99
CA GLU A 195 -8.71 -17.85 19.19
C GLU A 195 -8.71 -19.33 19.59
N LYS A 196 -8.75 -20.23 18.60
CA LYS A 196 -8.66 -21.68 18.84
C LYS A 196 -7.27 -22.08 19.33
N GLU A 197 -6.20 -21.57 18.72
CA GLU A 197 -4.81 -21.80 19.16
C GLU A 197 -4.61 -21.35 20.63
N ILE A 198 -5.12 -20.17 20.98
CA ILE A 198 -5.05 -19.64 22.36
C ILE A 198 -5.81 -20.57 23.34
N ALA A 199 -7.01 -21.02 22.98
CA ALA A 199 -7.81 -21.90 23.83
C ALA A 199 -7.14 -23.27 24.06
N GLU A 200 -6.47 -23.83 23.05
CA GLU A 200 -5.71 -25.08 23.16
C GLU A 200 -4.45 -24.92 24.04
N GLU A 201 -3.74 -23.80 23.91
CA GLU A 201 -2.59 -23.48 24.78
C GLU A 201 -3.01 -23.29 26.25
N GLU A 202 -4.13 -22.60 26.50
CA GLU A 202 -4.68 -22.42 27.85
C GLU A 202 -5.12 -23.74 28.48
N ALA A 203 -5.77 -24.62 27.70
CA ALA A 203 -6.14 -25.96 28.15
C ALA A 203 -4.90 -26.79 28.53
N THR A 204 -3.85 -26.76 27.70
CA THR A 204 -2.60 -27.49 27.97
C THR A 204 -1.91 -26.98 29.23
N LYS A 205 -1.80 -25.65 29.39
CA LYS A 205 -1.23 -25.04 30.61
C LYS A 205 -2.02 -25.38 31.88
N SER A 206 -3.35 -25.48 31.77
CA SER A 206 -4.21 -25.84 32.92
C SER A 206 -4.04 -27.30 33.38
N VAL A 207 -3.71 -28.20 32.45
CA VAL A 207 -3.42 -29.62 32.75
C VAL A 207 -2.05 -29.75 33.40
N GLU A 208 -1.04 -29.03 32.90
CA GLU A 208 0.31 -29.03 33.47
C GLU A 208 0.33 -28.46 34.91
N SER A 209 -0.47 -27.43 35.19
CA SER A 209 -0.54 -26.83 36.53
C SER A 209 -1.21 -27.70 37.60
N HIS A 210 -2.05 -28.67 37.22
CA HIS A 210 -2.65 -29.64 38.16
C HIS A 210 -1.78 -30.89 38.38
N SER A 211 -0.77 -31.13 37.54
CA SER A 211 0.13 -32.29 37.65
C SER A 211 1.39 -32.00 38.49
N SER A 212 1.58 -30.75 38.93
CA SER A 212 2.71 -30.31 39.78
C SER A 212 2.25 -30.08 41.20
#